data_AF-A0A2D5N521-F1
#
_entry.id   AF-A0A2D5N521-F1
#
_cell.length_a   1.000
_cell.length_b   1.000
_cell.length_c   1.000
_cell.angle_alpha   90.00
_cell.angle_beta   90.00
_cell.angle_gamma   90.00
#
_symmetry.space_group_name_H-M   'P 1'
#
loop_
_entity.id
_entity.type
_entity.pdbx_description
1 polymer ?
#
loop_
_entity_poly.entity_id
_entity_poly.type
_entity_poly.pdbx_seq_one_letter_code
_entity_poly.pdbx_strand_id
1 'polypeptide(L)'
;MKNIFKKTYFLYLLLLGILINSCSKDDPDGINEQEYISNVVLSVTSADGELQTIDWDLSETNMEAINLKINSNYNVGLSFENRSDPTDIEDITLEIIDEADEHQVFFEFADISINVTSASNDTKVGSRGVLLKSVWNASSSGSGIVRVYL
;
A
#
# COMPACT_ATOMS: atom_id res chain seq x y z
N MET A 1 1.20 -65.23 -11.13
CA MET A 1 1.80 -63.99 -11.67
C MET A 1 0.78 -62.97 -12.22
N LYS A 2 -0.43 -63.37 -12.68
CA LYS A 2 -1.46 -62.43 -13.21
C LYS A 2 -2.04 -61.39 -12.23
N ASN A 3 -1.97 -61.61 -10.92
CA ASN A 3 -2.59 -60.73 -9.92
C ASN A 3 -1.68 -59.58 -9.43
N ILE A 4 -0.38 -59.62 -9.73
CA ILE A 4 0.57 -58.54 -9.37
C ILE A 4 0.46 -57.40 -10.38
N PHE A 5 0.39 -57.72 -11.68
CA PHE A 5 0.19 -56.72 -12.75
C PHE A 5 -1.12 -55.92 -12.58
N LYS A 6 -2.21 -56.56 -12.11
CA LYS A 6 -3.48 -55.86 -11.83
C LYS A 6 -3.40 -54.89 -10.65
N LYS A 7 -2.61 -55.22 -9.60
CA LYS A 7 -2.41 -54.33 -8.43
C LYS A 7 -1.52 -53.13 -8.79
N THR A 8 -0.51 -53.32 -9.63
CA THR A 8 0.34 -52.22 -10.13
C THR A 8 -0.45 -51.27 -11.04
N TYR A 9 -1.34 -51.79 -11.88
CA TYR A 9 -2.20 -50.97 -12.75
C TYR A 9 -3.22 -50.13 -11.94
N PHE A 10 -3.77 -50.70 -10.88
CA PHE A 10 -4.68 -49.99 -9.96
C PHE A 10 -3.97 -48.85 -9.21
N LEU A 11 -2.70 -49.04 -8.84
CA LEU A 11 -1.89 -48.01 -8.17
C LEU A 11 -1.54 -46.83 -9.10
N TYR A 12 -1.24 -47.10 -10.38
CA TYR A 12 -1.01 -46.05 -11.38
C TYR A 12 -2.29 -45.27 -11.72
N LEU A 13 -3.45 -45.93 -11.74
CA LEU A 13 -4.73 -45.28 -12.00
C LEU A 13 -5.15 -44.34 -10.85
N LEU A 14 -4.81 -44.69 -9.60
CA LEU A 14 -5.05 -43.85 -8.43
C LEU A 14 -4.14 -42.61 -8.39
N LEU A 15 -2.88 -42.75 -8.83
CA LEU A 15 -1.91 -41.64 -8.89
C LEU A 15 -2.29 -40.60 -9.97
N LEU A 16 -2.93 -41.04 -11.06
CA LEU A 16 -3.38 -40.16 -12.15
C LEU A 16 -4.60 -39.31 -11.76
N GLY A 17 -5.42 -39.77 -10.81
CA GLY A 17 -6.62 -39.07 -10.34
C GLY A 17 -6.36 -37.89 -9.40
N ILE A 18 -5.15 -37.78 -8.83
CA ILE A 18 -4.79 -36.69 -7.91
C ILE A 18 -4.39 -35.42 -8.68
N LEU A 19 -4.02 -35.55 -9.97
CA LEU A 19 -3.56 -34.43 -10.81
C LEU A 19 -4.70 -33.57 -11.38
N ILE A 20 -5.96 -34.03 -11.35
CA ILE A 20 -7.09 -33.30 -11.94
C ILE A 20 -7.85 -32.38 -10.96
N ASN A 21 -7.47 -32.36 -9.68
CA ASN A 21 -8.04 -31.44 -8.69
C ASN A 21 -7.18 -30.17 -8.47
N SER A 22 -6.15 -29.94 -9.28
CA SER A 22 -5.28 -28.75 -9.15
C SER A 22 -5.80 -27.50 -9.88
N CYS A 23 -7.08 -27.48 -10.25
CA CYS A 23 -7.75 -26.28 -10.71
C CYS A 23 -9.16 -26.28 -10.10
N SER A 24 -9.27 -25.89 -8.83
CA SER A 24 -10.41 -25.04 -8.50
C SER A 24 -10.31 -23.87 -9.48
N LYS A 25 -11.40 -23.61 -10.20
CA LYS A 25 -11.57 -22.30 -10.81
C LYS A 25 -11.81 -21.37 -9.63
N ASP A 26 -10.72 -20.98 -8.99
CA ASP A 26 -10.66 -19.68 -8.37
C ASP A 26 -11.09 -18.75 -9.51
N ASP A 27 -12.15 -17.97 -9.27
CA ASP A 27 -12.66 -17.02 -10.25
C ASP A 27 -11.47 -16.31 -10.89
N PRO A 28 -11.45 -16.09 -12.23
CA PRO A 28 -10.37 -15.30 -12.79
C PRO A 28 -10.38 -13.99 -12.02
N ASP A 29 -9.35 -13.80 -11.19
CA ASP A 29 -9.15 -12.55 -10.45
C ASP A 29 -9.46 -11.45 -11.46
N GLY A 30 -10.39 -10.55 -11.08
CA GLY A 30 -10.78 -9.45 -11.96
C GLY A 30 -9.53 -8.86 -12.57
N ILE A 31 -9.54 -8.54 -13.86
CA ILE A 31 -8.39 -7.89 -14.51
C ILE A 31 -7.92 -6.78 -13.57
N ASN A 32 -6.77 -6.96 -12.92
CA ASN A 32 -6.22 -5.96 -12.01
C ASN A 32 -5.80 -4.80 -12.93
N GLU A 33 -6.65 -3.77 -12.97
CA GLU A 33 -6.43 -2.60 -13.79
C GLU A 33 -5.36 -1.77 -13.10
N GLN A 34 -4.15 -1.77 -13.66
CA GLN A 34 -3.03 -1.00 -13.14
C GLN A 34 -3.46 0.44 -12.85
N GLU A 35 -3.42 0.85 -11.59
CA GLU A 35 -3.79 2.19 -11.18
C GLU A 35 -2.72 3.17 -11.64
N TYR A 36 -3.15 4.22 -12.32
CA TYR A 36 -2.26 5.30 -12.73
C TYR A 36 -2.36 6.46 -11.74
N ILE A 37 -1.32 6.63 -10.92
CA ILE A 37 -1.22 7.72 -9.96
C ILE A 37 -0.39 8.84 -10.58
N SER A 38 -0.98 10.04 -10.69
CA SER A 38 -0.25 11.23 -11.12
C SER A 38 0.08 12.15 -9.95
N ASN A 39 -0.70 12.11 -8.87
CA ASN A 39 -0.55 13.02 -7.75
C ASN A 39 -0.63 12.31 -6.39
N VAL A 40 0.12 12.85 -5.43
CA VAL A 40 0.06 12.43 -4.03
C VAL A 40 -0.16 13.67 -3.17
N VAL A 41 -1.23 13.65 -2.38
CA VAL A 41 -1.54 14.71 -1.42
C VAL A 41 -1.22 14.21 -0.03
N LEU A 42 -0.29 14.88 0.64
CA LEU A 42 0.14 14.59 1.99
C LEU A 42 -0.33 15.70 2.94
N SER A 43 -1.12 15.33 3.95
CA SER A 43 -1.57 16.20 5.02
C SER A 43 -0.85 15.85 6.32
N VAL A 44 -0.25 16.84 6.97
CA VAL A 44 0.51 16.68 8.22
C VAL A 44 -0.05 17.65 9.24
N THR A 45 -0.80 17.12 10.20
CA THR A 45 -1.42 17.89 11.29
C THR A 45 -0.65 17.72 12.59
N SER A 46 -0.18 18.81 13.17
CA SER A 46 0.51 18.81 14.46
C SER A 46 -0.47 18.69 15.63
N ALA A 47 0.05 18.45 16.83
CA ALA A 47 -0.75 18.36 18.05
C ALA A 47 -1.47 19.67 18.45
N ASP A 48 -0.95 20.83 18.03
CA ASP A 48 -1.58 22.14 18.19
C ASP A 48 -2.63 22.45 17.09
N GLY A 49 -2.81 21.55 16.11
CA GLY A 49 -3.82 21.65 15.05
C GLY A 49 -3.34 22.39 13.79
N GLU A 50 -2.08 22.79 13.71
CA GLU A 50 -1.50 23.36 12.50
C GLU A 50 -1.41 22.30 11.40
N LEU A 51 -1.89 22.65 10.20
CA LEU A 51 -1.92 21.78 9.05
C LEU A 51 -0.87 22.22 8.02
N GLN A 52 0.00 21.30 7.63
CA GLN A 52 0.83 21.40 6.44
C GLN A 52 0.26 20.47 5.39
N THR A 53 0.02 20.98 4.18
CA THR A 53 -0.39 20.18 3.03
C THR A 53 0.67 20.29 1.96
N ILE A 54 0.99 19.14 1.38
CA ILE A 54 1.91 18.99 0.26
C ILE A 54 1.14 18.29 -0.84
N ASP A 55 1.25 18.82 -2.05
CA ASP A 55 0.60 18.28 -3.24
C ASP A 55 1.67 18.04 -4.30
N TRP A 56 2.01 16.77 -4.51
CA TRP A 56 3.07 16.38 -5.43
C TRP A 56 2.51 15.95 -6.76
N ASP A 57 2.95 16.59 -7.83
CA ASP A 57 2.80 16.07 -9.19
C ASP A 57 3.99 15.16 -9.50
N LEU A 58 3.74 13.85 -9.67
CA LEU A 58 4.79 12.86 -9.87
C LEU A 58 5.57 13.02 -11.18
N SER A 59 5.09 13.86 -12.11
CA SER A 59 5.83 14.23 -13.33
C SER A 59 6.88 15.32 -13.08
N GLU A 60 6.81 16.02 -11.95
CA GLU A 60 7.71 17.10 -11.57
C GLU A 60 8.76 16.66 -10.54
N THR A 61 9.82 17.46 -10.39
CA THR A 61 10.79 17.28 -9.31
C THR A 61 10.25 17.95 -8.04
N ASN A 62 9.49 17.19 -7.25
CA ASN A 62 8.97 17.65 -5.97
C ASN A 62 10.10 17.74 -4.92
N MET A 63 10.33 18.94 -4.37
CA MET A 63 11.32 19.19 -3.32
C MET A 63 10.72 19.95 -2.12
N GLU A 64 9.41 19.85 -1.92
CA GLU A 64 8.75 20.49 -0.80
C GLU A 64 9.21 19.85 0.51
N ALA A 65 9.67 20.69 1.43
CA ALA A 65 10.18 20.26 2.72
C ALA A 65 9.09 20.38 3.79
N ILE A 66 8.95 19.35 4.63
CA ILE A 66 8.04 19.37 5.78
C ILE A 66 8.78 19.87 7.00
N ASN A 67 8.15 20.77 7.75
CA ASN A 67 8.72 21.28 9.00
C ASN A 67 8.18 20.49 10.19
N LEU A 68 9.06 19.74 10.85
CA LEU A 68 8.71 18.94 12.03
C LEU A 68 9.50 19.39 13.26
N LYS A 69 8.80 19.55 14.38
CA LYS A 69 9.34 19.85 15.70
C LYS A 69 9.74 18.52 16.36
N ILE A 70 10.91 18.51 17.02
CA ILE A 70 11.40 17.34 17.75
C ILE A 70 10.40 16.88 18.83
N ASN A 71 10.33 15.57 19.06
CA ASN A 71 9.49 14.93 20.08
C ASN A 71 8.01 15.30 19.98
N SER A 72 7.54 15.66 18.79
CA SER A 72 6.13 15.98 18.52
C SER A 72 5.49 14.87 17.70
N ASN A 73 4.23 14.56 18.01
CA ASN A 73 3.40 13.67 17.21
C ASN A 73 2.65 14.48 16.15
N TYR A 74 2.61 13.92 14.94
CA TYR A 74 1.86 14.45 13.82
C TYR A 74 0.91 13.39 13.31
N ASN A 75 -0.35 13.74 13.12
CA ASN A 75 -1.30 12.91 12.38
C ASN A 75 -1.10 13.18 10.90
N VAL A 76 -0.90 12.11 10.13
CA VAL A 76 -0.58 12.19 8.72
C VAL A 76 -1.62 11.44 7.91
N GLY A 77 -2.12 12.06 6.84
CA GLY A 77 -3.03 11.45 5.88
C GLY A 77 -2.49 11.57 4.47
N LEU A 78 -2.63 10.50 3.69
CA LEU A 78 -2.29 10.43 2.28
C LEU A 78 -3.54 10.25 1.42
N SER A 79 -3.53 10.93 0.26
CA SER A 79 -4.45 10.71 -0.85
C SER A 79 -3.64 10.46 -2.11
N PHE A 80 -4.05 9.47 -2.90
CA PHE A 80 -3.49 9.17 -4.21
C PHE A 80 -4.51 9.51 -5.27
N GLU A 81 -4.11 10.24 -6.31
CA GLU A 81 -5.03 10.77 -7.30
C GLU A 81 -4.50 10.60 -8.73
N ASN A 82 -5.42 10.41 -9.67
CA ASN A 82 -5.18 10.53 -11.10
C ASN A 82 -5.80 11.84 -11.59
N ARG A 83 -4.95 12.81 -11.92
CA ARG A 83 -5.31 14.12 -12.47
C ARG A 83 -4.89 14.26 -13.94
N SER A 84 -4.66 13.15 -14.64
CA SER A 84 -4.27 13.18 -16.06
C SER A 84 -5.37 13.80 -16.94
N ASP A 85 -6.64 13.68 -16.55
CA ASP A 85 -7.75 14.49 -17.06
C ASP A 85 -8.15 15.53 -15.99
N PRO A 86 -7.93 16.84 -16.22
CA PRO A 86 -8.29 17.87 -15.24
C PRO A 86 -9.80 18.06 -15.07
N THR A 87 -10.63 17.44 -15.92
CA THR A 87 -12.10 17.46 -15.80
C THR A 87 -12.67 16.25 -15.09
N ASP A 88 -11.85 15.22 -14.85
CA ASP A 88 -12.22 13.97 -14.20
C ASP A 88 -11.05 13.48 -13.33
N ILE A 89 -10.95 14.05 -12.12
CA ILE A 89 -9.93 13.64 -11.15
C ILE A 89 -10.44 12.40 -10.43
N GLU A 90 -9.71 11.29 -10.58
CA GLU A 90 -10.03 10.02 -9.92
C GLU A 90 -9.28 9.94 -8.58
N ASP A 91 -9.99 9.50 -7.53
CA ASP A 91 -9.41 9.25 -6.20
C ASP A 91 -8.96 7.79 -6.09
N ILE A 92 -7.70 7.55 -6.45
CA ILE A 92 -7.04 6.23 -6.43
C ILE A 92 -6.87 5.69 -5.00
N THR A 93 -7.12 6.51 -3.98
CA THR A 93 -7.06 6.06 -2.58
C THR A 93 -8.09 4.97 -2.30
N LEU A 94 -9.22 4.96 -3.00
CA LEU A 94 -10.29 3.98 -2.78
C LEU A 94 -9.86 2.58 -3.23
N GLU A 95 -9.21 2.49 -4.37
CA GLU A 95 -8.65 1.27 -4.94
C GLU A 95 -7.58 0.69 -4.02
N ILE A 96 -6.66 1.54 -3.50
CA ILE A 96 -5.65 1.12 -2.51
C ILE A 96 -6.28 0.60 -1.21
N ILE A 97 -7.45 1.15 -0.82
CA ILE A 97 -8.18 0.66 0.36
C ILE A 97 -8.80 -0.70 0.09
N ASP A 98 -9.40 -0.88 -1.09
CA ASP A 98 -10.04 -2.13 -1.48
C ASP A 98 -9.00 -3.26 -1.69
N GLU A 99 -7.80 -2.89 -2.17
CA GLU A 99 -6.66 -3.78 -2.41
C GLU A 99 -5.58 -3.68 -1.31
N ALA A 100 -5.99 -3.45 -0.06
CA ALA A 100 -5.10 -3.24 1.07
C ALA A 100 -4.18 -4.42 1.40
N ASP A 101 -4.50 -5.63 0.93
CA ASP A 101 -3.66 -6.82 1.08
C ASP A 101 -2.57 -6.94 0.01
N GLU A 102 -2.70 -6.22 -1.10
CA GLU A 102 -1.73 -6.11 -2.18
C GLU A 102 -0.82 -4.88 -2.02
N HIS A 103 -1.37 -3.78 -1.49
CA HIS A 103 -0.67 -2.49 -1.39
C HIS A 103 -0.04 -2.19 -0.02
N GLN A 104 1.07 -1.45 -0.01
CA GLN A 104 1.71 -0.95 1.22
C GLN A 104 2.39 0.40 0.97
N VAL A 105 2.02 1.44 1.73
CA VAL A 105 2.73 2.71 1.64
C VAL A 105 4.08 2.65 2.36
N PHE A 106 5.11 3.19 1.72
CA PHE A 106 6.45 3.41 2.28
C PHE A 106 6.82 4.90 2.28
N PHE A 107 7.62 5.30 3.27
CA PHE A 107 8.14 6.66 3.40
C PHE A 107 9.67 6.66 3.40
N GLU A 108 10.28 7.50 2.56
CA GLU A 108 11.71 7.80 2.62
C GLU A 108 11.88 9.24 3.12
N PHE A 109 12.67 9.45 4.19
CA PHE A 109 12.94 10.77 4.74
C PHE A 109 14.40 11.18 4.51
N ALA A 110 14.63 12.39 4.01
CA ALA A 110 15.94 13.02 3.98
C ALA A 110 16.15 13.92 5.20
N ASP A 111 17.39 13.98 5.71
CA ASP A 111 17.86 14.91 6.76
C ASP A 111 17.22 14.80 8.15
N ILE A 112 16.11 14.07 8.30
CA ILE A 112 15.41 13.85 9.57
C ILE A 112 15.06 12.38 9.77
N SER A 113 15.12 11.92 11.02
CA SER A 113 14.69 10.56 11.39
C SER A 113 13.29 10.59 12.00
N ILE A 114 12.34 9.96 11.30
CA ILE A 114 10.93 9.89 11.70
C ILE A 114 10.58 8.46 12.08
N ASN A 115 9.96 8.29 13.24
CA ASN A 115 9.27 7.06 13.57
C ASN A 115 7.84 7.12 13.02
N VAL A 116 7.51 6.21 12.11
CA VAL A 116 6.18 6.11 11.50
C VAL A 116 5.43 4.94 12.12
N THR A 117 4.19 5.19 12.53
CA THR A 117 3.28 4.15 13.03
C THR A 117 1.92 4.28 12.35
N SER A 118 1.25 3.16 12.12
CA SER A 118 -0.13 3.16 11.60
C SER A 118 -1.07 3.82 12.61
N ALA A 119 -1.94 4.72 12.13
CA ALA A 119 -2.94 5.35 12.96
C ALA A 119 -4.00 4.34 13.43
N SER A 120 -4.78 4.74 14.44
CA SER A 120 -5.87 3.88 14.93
C SER A 120 -6.98 3.68 13.89
N ASN A 121 -7.22 4.69 13.06
CA ASN A 121 -8.23 4.73 12.00
C ASN A 121 -7.68 4.52 10.58
N ASP A 122 -6.48 3.94 10.47
CA ASP A 122 -5.85 3.54 9.21
C ASP A 122 -6.55 2.30 8.61
N THR A 123 -6.37 2.11 7.30
CA THR A 123 -6.76 0.88 6.60
C THR A 123 -5.80 -0.24 6.99
N LYS A 124 -6.33 -1.42 7.31
CA LYS A 124 -5.55 -2.53 7.90
C LYS A 124 -5.91 -3.89 7.31
N VAL A 125 -4.88 -4.70 7.16
CA VAL A 125 -4.99 -6.15 6.92
C VAL A 125 -4.44 -6.87 8.15
N GLY A 126 -5.35 -7.41 8.95
CA GLY A 126 -5.02 -7.92 10.28
C GLY A 126 -4.47 -6.81 11.18
N SER A 127 -3.23 -6.97 11.67
CA SER A 127 -2.55 -5.96 12.50
C SER A 127 -1.66 -4.99 11.70
N ARG A 128 -1.48 -5.23 10.40
CA ARG A 128 -0.65 -4.40 9.52
C ARG A 128 -1.50 -3.26 8.96
N GLY A 129 -1.05 -2.02 9.09
CA GLY A 129 -1.67 -0.88 8.44
C GLY A 129 -1.00 -0.57 7.10
N VAL A 130 -1.81 -0.16 6.13
CA VAL A 130 -1.35 0.27 4.79
C VAL A 130 -0.57 1.59 4.89
N LEU A 131 -0.77 2.36 5.96
CA LEU A 131 -0.16 3.67 6.23
C LEU A 131 -0.71 4.83 5.37
N LEU A 132 -1.95 4.72 4.88
CA LEU A 132 -2.71 5.86 4.36
C LEU A 132 -2.99 6.90 5.46
N LYS A 133 -3.16 6.42 6.70
CA LYS A 133 -3.21 7.26 7.90
C LYS A 133 -2.16 6.80 8.89
N SER A 134 -1.27 7.70 9.27
CA SER A 134 -0.15 7.38 10.15
C SER A 134 0.07 8.43 11.23
N VAL A 135 0.81 8.06 12.27
CA VAL A 135 1.33 8.97 13.28
C VAL A 135 2.84 9.01 13.15
N TRP A 136 3.37 10.22 12.92
CA TRP A 136 4.80 10.46 12.78
C TRP A 136 5.34 11.11 14.05
N ASN A 137 6.44 10.57 14.56
CA ASN A 137 7.19 11.18 15.66
C ASN A 137 8.60 11.52 15.20
N ALA A 138 8.92 12.82 15.19
CA ALA A 138 10.23 13.29 14.77
C ALA A 138 11.25 13.18 15.92
N SER A 139 12.27 12.36 15.73
CA SER A 139 13.35 12.17 16.71
C SER A 139 14.42 13.27 16.68
N SER A 140 14.39 14.12 15.66
CA SER A 140 15.22 15.32 15.49
C SER A 140 14.37 16.47 14.94
N SER A 141 14.70 17.72 15.29
CA SER A 141 14.06 18.89 14.67
C SER A 141 14.68 19.15 13.30
N GLY A 142 13.87 19.40 12.29
CA GLY A 142 14.39 19.74 10.97
C GLY A 142 13.32 19.80 9.90
N SER A 143 13.76 20.17 8.71
CA SER A 143 13.01 20.05 7.47
C SER A 143 13.50 18.82 6.72
N GLY A 144 12.60 18.01 6.19
CA GLY A 144 12.97 16.83 5.40
C GLY A 144 12.11 16.72 4.14
N ILE A 145 12.70 16.11 3.12
CA ILE A 145 11.95 15.63 1.96
C ILE A 145 11.38 14.28 2.36
N VAL A 146 10.08 14.08 2.15
CA VAL A 146 9.50 12.73 2.17
C VAL A 146 9.24 12.28 0.74
N ARG A 147 9.35 10.99 0.49
CA ARG A 147 8.86 10.36 -0.74
C ARG A 147 7.94 9.22 -0.36
N VAL A 148 6.91 9.02 -1.17
CA VAL A 148 5.83 8.07 -0.93
C VAL A 148 5.76 7.11 -2.11
N TYR A 149 5.68 5.81 -1.80
CA TYR A 149 5.60 4.73 -2.78
C TYR A 149 4.64 3.65 -2.25
N LEU A 150 3.96 2.95 -3.16
CA LEU A 150 3.08 1.80 -2.87
C LEU A 150 3.81 0.47 -3.10
#